data_AF-A0A8J8XHB3-F1
#
_entry.id   AF-A0A8J8XHB3-F1
#
_cell.length_a   1.000
_cell.length_b   1.000
_cell.length_c   1.000
_cell.angle_alpha   90.00
_cell.angle_beta   90.00
_cell.angle_gamma   90.00
#
_symmetry.space_group_name_H-M   'P 1'
#
loop_
_entity.id
_entity.type
_entity.pdbx_description
1 polymer ?
#
loop_
_entity_poly.entity_id
_entity_poly.type
_entity_poly.pdbx_seq_one_letter_code
_entity_poly.pdbx_strand_id
1 'polypeptide(L)'
;MAPPRTGLKALNLKHYILAALMAILAVAVVVTVFSVLLSPARIFFSVTNPRSHLLVGNGGANLTFTLAANNTSQRAAVWYNTILVDVLNSTVVTPASIWTKADLKKNATSLMAGWQTRGSVATVDATVSVSRGSMAMAFINGADVNSSAFTVTVTAVARFKVGIAKTQLYDINVMCTPVIFLLQNRSGISVAASGANVDCGPY
;
A
#
# COMPACT_ATOMS: atom_id res chain seq x y z
N MET A 1 31.05 -45.73 59.51
CA MET A 1 30.09 -45.56 58.39
C MET A 1 29.86 -44.07 58.19
N ALA A 2 30.42 -43.48 57.14
CA ALA A 2 30.18 -42.07 56.81
C ALA A 2 29.00 -41.98 55.82
N PRO A 3 28.08 -41.01 55.96
CA PRO A 3 26.91 -40.92 55.11
C PRO A 3 27.29 -40.47 53.69
N PRO A 4 26.58 -40.92 52.65
CA PRO A 4 26.89 -40.56 51.27
C PRO A 4 26.58 -39.09 51.02
N ARG A 5 27.55 -38.38 50.41
CA ARG A 5 27.44 -36.99 49.95
C ARG A 5 26.47 -36.89 48.77
N THR A 6 25.18 -36.85 49.05
CA THR A 6 24.12 -36.64 48.05
C THR A 6 23.90 -35.15 47.72
N GLY A 7 24.41 -34.22 48.55
CA GLY A 7 24.17 -32.78 48.41
C GLY A 7 24.89 -32.06 47.26
N LEU A 8 26.06 -32.55 46.81
CA LEU A 8 26.83 -31.88 45.75
C LEU A 8 26.20 -32.01 44.36
N LYS A 9 25.47 -33.10 44.08
CA LYS A 9 24.83 -33.31 42.76
C LYS A 9 23.62 -32.39 42.55
N ALA A 10 22.83 -32.16 43.61
CA ALA A 10 21.65 -31.30 43.55
C ALA A 10 21.99 -29.82 43.37
N LEU A 11 23.10 -29.36 43.97
CA LEU A 11 23.56 -27.98 43.89
C LEU A 11 24.09 -27.64 42.48
N ASN A 12 24.82 -28.57 41.87
CA ASN A 12 25.28 -28.46 40.48
C ASN A 12 24.11 -28.51 39.48
N LEU A 13 23.09 -29.34 39.73
CA LEU A 13 21.89 -29.41 38.88
C LEU A 13 21.11 -28.09 38.87
N LYS A 14 20.93 -27.45 40.03
CA LYS A 14 20.29 -26.12 40.12
C LYS A 14 21.04 -25.07 39.31
N HIS A 15 22.36 -25.03 39.40
CA HIS A 15 23.18 -24.10 38.62
C HIS A 15 23.08 -24.37 37.11
N TYR A 16 22.99 -25.64 36.72
CA TYR A 16 22.81 -26.02 35.31
C TYR A 16 21.46 -25.58 34.75
N ILE A 17 20.38 -25.74 35.53
CA ILE A 17 19.03 -25.28 35.14
C ILE A 17 19.01 -23.75 35.02
N LEU A 18 19.63 -23.04 35.97
CA LEU A 18 19.68 -21.58 35.96
C LEU A 18 20.50 -21.05 34.77
N ALA A 19 21.65 -21.69 34.47
CA ALA A 19 22.46 -21.38 33.30
C ALA A 19 21.70 -21.65 31.99
N ALA A 20 20.98 -22.77 31.89
CA ALA A 20 20.17 -23.10 30.73
C ALA A 20 19.03 -22.09 30.52
N LEU A 21 18.35 -21.67 31.59
CA LEU A 21 17.30 -20.65 31.53
C LEU A 21 17.85 -19.30 31.06
N MET A 22 19.02 -18.87 31.56
CA MET A 22 19.67 -17.63 31.12
C MET A 22 20.09 -17.70 29.65
N ALA A 23 20.59 -18.86 29.20
CA ALA A 23 20.93 -19.07 27.80
C ALA A 23 19.69 -18.98 26.88
N ILE A 24 18.57 -19.61 27.26
CA ILE A 24 17.31 -19.55 26.51
C ILE A 24 16.79 -18.11 26.47
N LEU A 25 16.81 -17.39 27.60
CA LEU A 25 16.39 -16.00 27.67
C LEU A 25 17.22 -15.11 26.74
N ALA A 26 18.55 -15.26 26.76
CA ALA A 26 19.45 -14.50 25.90
C ALA A 26 19.16 -14.77 24.41
N VAL A 27 18.96 -16.03 24.03
CA VAL A 27 18.57 -16.39 22.65
C VAL A 27 17.22 -15.79 22.29
N ALA A 28 16.22 -15.84 23.18
CA ALA A 28 14.91 -15.25 22.93
C ALA A 28 15.00 -13.72 22.74
N VAL A 29 15.81 -13.02 23.54
CA VAL A 29 16.04 -11.57 23.40
C VAL A 29 16.67 -11.25 22.04
N VAL A 30 17.69 -12.00 21.63
CA VAL A 30 18.33 -11.81 20.32
C VAL A 30 17.31 -12.02 19.19
N VAL A 31 16.58 -13.13 19.21
CA VAL A 31 15.57 -13.44 18.18
C VAL A 31 14.49 -12.36 18.12
N THR A 32 13.96 -11.93 19.26
CA THR A 32 12.94 -10.88 19.32
C THR A 32 13.43 -9.55 18.76
N VAL A 33 14.66 -9.12 19.10
CA VAL A 33 15.26 -7.90 18.52
C VAL A 33 15.38 -8.02 17.01
N PHE A 34 15.92 -9.13 16.49
CA PHE A 34 16.01 -9.34 15.04
C PHE A 34 14.65 -9.39 14.37
N SER A 35 13.66 -10.07 14.96
CA SER A 35 12.29 -10.12 14.44
C SER A 35 11.64 -8.74 14.40
N VAL A 36 11.83 -7.89 15.42
CA VAL A 36 11.30 -6.52 15.44
C VAL A 36 12.00 -5.65 14.40
N LEU A 37 13.32 -5.78 14.25
CA LEU A 37 14.09 -5.04 13.25
C LEU A 37 13.74 -5.46 11.82
N LEU A 38 13.47 -6.74 11.59
CA LEU A 38 13.08 -7.31 10.29
C LEU A 38 11.57 -7.23 10.02
N SER A 39 10.77 -6.84 11.02
CA SER A 39 9.32 -6.69 10.84
C SER A 39 9.02 -5.64 9.78
N PRO A 40 8.15 -5.94 8.79
CA PRO A 40 7.80 -5.03 7.72
C PRO A 40 7.42 -3.65 8.24
N ALA A 41 7.90 -2.60 7.59
CA ALA A 41 7.47 -1.25 7.92
C ALA A 41 6.05 -1.00 7.41
N ARG A 42 5.26 -0.26 8.18
CA ARG A 42 3.94 0.20 7.77
C ARG A 42 4.10 1.33 6.76
N ILE A 43 3.52 1.16 5.58
CA ILE A 43 3.46 2.19 4.54
C ILE A 43 2.00 2.52 4.33
N PHE A 44 1.68 3.81 4.36
CA PHE A 44 0.32 4.29 4.12
C PHE A 44 0.24 4.83 2.70
N PHE A 45 -0.75 4.37 1.95
CA PHE A 45 -1.03 4.89 0.62
C PHE A 45 -2.23 5.81 0.70
N SER A 46 -2.24 6.83 -0.14
CA SER A 46 -3.36 7.74 -0.26
C SER A 46 -3.46 8.28 -1.68
N VAL A 47 -4.67 8.57 -2.12
CA VAL A 47 -4.96 9.12 -3.45
C VAL A 47 -5.34 10.59 -3.30
N THR A 48 -4.61 11.46 -4.01
CA THR A 48 -4.82 12.90 -4.02
C THR A 48 -5.10 13.41 -5.43
N ASN A 49 -5.72 14.58 -5.52
CA ASN A 49 -6.02 15.26 -6.78
C ASN A 49 -6.73 14.38 -7.85
N PRO A 50 -7.77 13.60 -7.49
CA PRO A 50 -8.51 12.82 -8.47
C PRO A 50 -9.25 13.75 -9.45
N ARG A 51 -8.88 13.67 -10.73
CA ARG A 51 -9.42 14.47 -11.84
C ARG A 51 -9.77 13.59 -13.03
N SER A 52 -10.78 13.97 -13.79
CA SER A 52 -11.16 13.31 -15.04
C SER A 52 -11.13 14.30 -16.20
N HIS A 53 -10.66 13.85 -17.36
CA HIS A 53 -10.63 14.62 -18.60
C HIS A 53 -11.33 13.83 -19.71
N LEU A 54 -12.33 14.43 -20.35
CA LEU A 54 -13.03 13.80 -21.47
C LEU A 54 -12.15 13.83 -22.72
N LEU A 55 -12.07 12.71 -23.42
CA LEU A 55 -11.38 12.61 -24.70
C LEU A 55 -12.35 13.07 -25.80
N VAL A 56 -12.22 14.33 -26.21
CA VAL A 56 -13.00 14.95 -27.28
C VAL A 56 -12.84 14.13 -28.56
N GLY A 57 -13.97 13.78 -29.19
CA GLY A 57 -14.01 13.03 -30.46
C GLY A 57 -14.14 11.51 -30.31
N ASN A 58 -13.56 10.91 -29.26
CA ASN A 58 -13.52 9.46 -29.12
C ASN A 58 -14.42 8.89 -28.01
N GLY A 59 -15.15 9.73 -27.26
CA GLY A 59 -16.11 9.25 -26.24
C GLY A 59 -15.47 8.40 -25.13
N GLY A 60 -14.20 8.65 -24.82
CA GLY A 60 -13.49 8.05 -23.69
C GLY A 60 -13.19 9.09 -22.61
N ALA A 61 -12.65 8.66 -21.47
CA ALA A 61 -12.24 9.54 -20.38
C ALA A 61 -10.87 9.13 -19.83
N ASN A 62 -10.02 10.10 -19.49
CA ASN A 62 -8.78 9.88 -18.75
C ASN A 62 -9.00 10.24 -17.29
N LEU A 63 -8.75 9.28 -16.39
CA LEU A 63 -8.73 9.49 -14.96
C LEU A 63 -7.27 9.73 -14.54
N THR A 64 -7.01 10.89 -13.97
CA THR A 64 -5.70 11.30 -13.47
C THR A 64 -5.76 11.49 -11.96
N PHE A 65 -4.79 10.98 -11.23
CA PHE A 65 -4.68 11.15 -9.79
C PHE A 65 -3.22 11.04 -9.37
N THR A 66 -2.90 11.58 -8.20
CA THR A 66 -1.57 11.45 -7.61
C THR A 66 -1.65 10.45 -6.46
N LEU A 67 -0.95 9.33 -6.60
CA LEU A 67 -0.78 8.35 -5.53
C LEU A 67 0.38 8.80 -4.64
N ALA A 68 0.12 8.94 -3.34
CA ALA A 68 1.11 9.27 -2.34
C ALA A 68 1.37 8.04 -1.44
N ALA A 69 2.63 7.62 -1.37
CA ALA A 69 3.11 6.59 -0.46
C ALA A 69 3.87 7.26 0.70
N ASN A 70 3.28 7.21 1.90
CA ASN A 70 3.84 7.75 3.12
C ASN A 70 4.59 6.66 3.90
N ASN A 71 5.91 6.77 3.93
CA ASN A 71 6.76 5.93 4.76
C ASN A 71 6.87 6.52 6.17
N THR A 72 5.97 6.13 7.06
CA THR A 72 5.98 6.54 8.47
C THR A 72 7.08 5.86 9.29
N SER A 73 7.81 4.92 8.69
CA SER A 73 8.91 4.24 9.37
C SER A 73 10.06 5.17 9.65
N GLN A 74 10.46 5.23 10.93
CA GLN A 74 11.72 5.86 11.33
C GLN A 74 12.93 4.93 11.20
N ARG A 75 12.71 3.64 10.95
CA ARG A 75 13.78 2.63 10.91
C ARG A 75 14.15 2.15 9.51
N ALA A 76 13.20 2.14 8.59
CA ALA A 76 13.35 1.50 7.29
C ALA A 76 13.22 2.49 6.13
N ALA A 77 14.13 2.40 5.17
CA ALA A 77 13.94 2.96 3.83
C ALA A 77 13.19 1.94 2.95
N VAL A 78 12.46 2.41 1.95
CA VAL A 78 11.66 1.58 1.05
C VAL A 78 12.10 1.75 -0.39
N TRP A 79 12.18 0.66 -1.12
CA TRP A 79 12.34 0.66 -2.57
C TRP A 79 11.13 0.00 -3.19
N TYR A 80 10.47 0.67 -4.13
CA TYR A 80 9.36 0.10 -4.90
C TYR A 80 9.90 -0.51 -6.20
N ASN A 81 9.75 -1.82 -6.33
CA ASN A 81 10.17 -2.53 -7.54
C ASN A 81 9.13 -2.37 -8.64
N THR A 82 7.86 -2.56 -8.29
CA THR A 82 6.72 -2.40 -9.20
C THR A 82 5.56 -1.81 -8.41
N ILE A 83 4.83 -0.87 -9.01
CA ILE A 83 3.54 -0.39 -8.51
C ILE A 83 2.55 -0.57 -9.66
N LEU A 84 1.43 -1.20 -9.35
CA LEU A 84 0.32 -1.45 -10.25
C LEU A 84 -0.88 -0.75 -9.64
N VAL A 85 -1.62 -0.04 -10.47
CA VAL A 85 -2.85 0.61 -10.04
C VAL A 85 -3.97 0.20 -10.97
N ASP A 86 -5.06 -0.25 -10.35
CA ASP A 86 -6.29 -0.68 -11.00
C ASP A 86 -7.43 0.20 -10.48
N VAL A 87 -8.33 0.64 -11.37
CA VAL A 87 -9.43 1.54 -11.02
C VAL A 87 -10.75 0.88 -11.42
N LEU A 88 -11.62 0.66 -10.44
CA LEU A 88 -12.94 0.08 -10.60
C LEU A 88 -14.03 1.11 -10.32
N ASN A 89 -15.13 1.04 -11.07
CA ASN A 89 -16.31 1.85 -10.80
C ASN A 89 -17.20 1.14 -9.78
N SER A 90 -17.50 1.78 -8.65
CA SER A 90 -18.32 1.24 -7.56
C SER A 90 -19.71 1.85 -7.55
N THR A 91 -20.37 1.93 -8.71
CA THR A 91 -21.81 2.19 -8.76
C THR A 91 -22.57 0.86 -8.64
N VAL A 92 -23.26 0.67 -7.53
CA VAL A 92 -24.21 -0.45 -7.35
C VAL A 92 -25.31 -0.33 -8.41
N VAL A 93 -25.36 -1.30 -9.32
CA VAL A 93 -26.55 -1.58 -10.12
C VAL A 93 -26.91 -3.05 -9.91
N THR A 94 -28.19 -3.28 -9.63
CA THR A 94 -28.93 -4.49 -9.22
C THR A 94 -28.59 -5.81 -9.97
N PRO A 95 -29.07 -7.00 -9.50
CA PRO A 95 -28.33 -8.27 -9.39
C PRO A 95 -28.22 -9.09 -10.70
N ALA A 96 -28.20 -8.44 -11.86
CA ALA A 96 -28.14 -9.10 -13.16
C ALA A 96 -27.05 -8.55 -14.08
N SER A 97 -26.15 -7.69 -13.59
CA SER A 97 -25.13 -7.07 -14.44
C SER A 97 -23.72 -7.52 -14.05
N ILE A 98 -23.04 -8.04 -15.06
CA ILE A 98 -21.64 -8.46 -15.10
C ILE A 98 -20.79 -7.36 -14.46
N TRP A 99 -19.97 -7.72 -13.46
CA TRP A 99 -18.88 -6.88 -12.99
C TRP A 99 -17.99 -6.58 -14.19
N THR A 100 -18.19 -5.44 -14.83
CA THR A 100 -17.37 -5.03 -15.96
C THR A 100 -16.10 -4.45 -15.37
N LYS A 101 -15.20 -5.37 -14.98
CA LYS A 101 -13.83 -5.07 -14.59
C LYS A 101 -13.14 -4.47 -15.82
N ALA A 102 -13.16 -3.14 -15.93
CA ALA A 102 -12.14 -2.46 -16.70
C ALA A 102 -10.88 -2.46 -15.83
N ASP A 103 -10.14 -3.56 -15.83
CA ASP A 103 -8.81 -3.63 -15.21
C ASP A 103 -7.86 -2.77 -16.03
N LEU A 104 -7.89 -1.46 -15.77
CA LEU A 104 -6.98 -0.51 -16.41
C LEU A 104 -5.68 -0.48 -15.63
N LYS A 105 -4.86 -1.48 -15.90
CA LYS A 105 -3.58 -1.70 -15.27
C LYS A 105 -2.53 -0.76 -15.86
N LYS A 106 -2.05 0.21 -15.08
CA LYS A 106 -0.84 0.96 -15.42
C LYS A 106 0.34 0.47 -14.59
N ASN A 107 1.39 0.01 -15.27
CA ASN A 107 2.67 -0.25 -14.62
C ASN A 107 3.34 1.11 -14.32
N ALA A 108 3.49 1.42 -13.04
CA ALA A 108 4.14 2.61 -12.52
C ALA A 108 5.62 2.34 -12.14
N THR A 109 6.29 1.44 -12.86
CA THR A 109 7.67 0.98 -12.59
C THR A 109 8.72 2.09 -12.55
N SER A 110 8.43 3.25 -13.15
CA SER A 110 9.41 4.35 -13.30
C SER A 110 9.26 5.46 -12.25
N LEU A 111 8.27 5.41 -11.36
CA LEU A 111 7.77 6.65 -10.77
C LEU A 111 8.23 6.96 -9.34
N MET A 112 8.87 6.01 -8.65
CA MET A 112 9.55 6.26 -7.38
C MET A 112 11.00 5.77 -7.49
N ALA A 113 11.83 6.55 -8.18
CA ALA A 113 13.21 6.18 -8.43
C ALA A 113 14.03 6.23 -7.12
N GLY A 114 14.55 5.07 -6.71
CA GLY A 114 15.51 4.94 -5.61
C GLY A 114 14.88 4.59 -4.26
N TRP A 115 15.69 4.72 -3.21
CA TRP A 115 15.26 4.45 -1.84
C TRP A 115 14.50 5.65 -1.28
N GLN A 116 13.20 5.46 -1.04
CA GLN A 116 12.42 6.37 -0.23
C GLN A 116 12.98 6.39 1.19
N THR A 117 13.32 7.59 1.67
CA THR A 117 13.92 7.82 2.98
C THR A 117 12.89 7.67 4.10
N ARG A 118 13.38 7.63 5.34
CA ARG A 118 12.56 7.45 6.55
C ARG A 118 11.71 8.68 6.80
N GLY A 119 10.44 8.51 7.18
CA GLY A 119 9.54 9.62 7.47
C GLY A 119 9.23 10.52 6.26
N SER A 120 9.32 9.99 5.04
CA SER A 120 9.13 10.76 3.81
C SER A 120 7.90 10.31 3.04
N VAL A 121 7.39 11.18 2.16
CA VAL A 121 6.27 10.88 1.25
C VAL A 121 6.80 10.89 -0.17
N ALA A 122 6.56 9.80 -0.91
CA ALA A 122 6.84 9.69 -2.33
C ALA A 122 5.52 9.79 -3.09
N THR A 123 5.45 10.65 -4.10
CA THR A 123 4.25 10.87 -4.91
C THR A 123 4.48 10.45 -6.35
N VAL A 124 3.42 9.98 -6.99
CA VAL A 124 3.41 9.59 -8.40
C VAL A 124 2.09 9.96 -9.06
N ASP A 125 2.18 10.59 -10.23
CA ASP A 125 1.01 10.82 -11.07
C ASP A 125 0.64 9.56 -11.87
N ALA A 126 -0.57 9.08 -11.65
CA ALA A 126 -1.19 7.99 -12.36
C ALA A 126 -2.21 8.54 -13.36
N THR A 127 -2.31 7.88 -14.51
CA THR A 127 -3.29 8.21 -15.55
C THR A 127 -3.84 6.93 -16.12
N VAL A 128 -5.16 6.81 -16.14
CA VAL A 128 -5.89 5.62 -16.52
C VAL A 128 -6.91 6.02 -17.59
N SER A 129 -6.80 5.43 -18.78
CA SER A 129 -7.65 5.77 -19.94
C SER A 129 -8.80 4.79 -20.13
N VAL A 130 -10.03 5.27 -20.07
CA VAL A 130 -11.25 4.51 -20.32
C VAL A 130 -11.66 4.68 -21.79
N SER A 131 -11.69 3.59 -22.56
CA SER A 131 -12.06 3.59 -23.99
C SER A 131 -13.57 3.53 -24.24
N ARG A 132 -14.02 4.02 -25.40
CA ARG A 132 -15.44 4.03 -25.82
C ARG A 132 -16.00 2.61 -25.92
N GLY A 133 -17.01 2.33 -25.09
CA GLY A 133 -17.80 1.10 -25.05
C GLY A 133 -19.02 1.33 -24.16
N SER A 134 -19.81 0.28 -23.87
CA SER A 134 -20.95 0.36 -22.92
C SER A 134 -20.57 0.97 -21.56
N MET A 135 -19.29 0.82 -21.17
CA MET A 135 -18.71 1.43 -19.97
C MET A 135 -18.52 2.95 -20.11
N ALA A 136 -17.97 3.47 -21.21
CA ALA A 136 -17.77 4.91 -21.35
C ALA A 136 -19.10 5.69 -21.32
N MET A 137 -20.20 5.10 -21.79
CA MET A 137 -21.52 5.72 -21.68
C MET A 137 -22.03 5.74 -20.22
N ALA A 138 -21.72 4.75 -19.37
CA ALA A 138 -22.01 4.84 -17.93
C ALA A 138 -21.13 5.91 -17.23
N PHE A 139 -19.92 6.15 -17.74
CA PHE A 139 -19.03 7.23 -17.32
C PHE A 139 -19.40 8.61 -17.91
N ILE A 140 -20.15 8.71 -19.02
CA ILE A 140 -20.38 9.96 -19.78
C ILE A 140 -21.86 10.41 -19.77
N ASN A 141 -22.83 9.50 -19.70
CA ASN A 141 -24.27 9.79 -19.85
C ASN A 141 -25.01 10.17 -18.55
N GLY A 142 -24.32 10.69 -17.53
CA GLY A 142 -25.01 11.54 -16.55
C GLY A 142 -25.59 10.88 -15.29
N ALA A 143 -25.01 9.77 -14.80
CA ALA A 143 -24.82 9.70 -13.35
C ALA A 143 -23.51 10.46 -13.10
N ASP A 144 -23.57 11.64 -12.49
CA ASP A 144 -22.47 12.60 -12.53
C ASP A 144 -21.11 11.91 -12.30
N VAL A 145 -20.12 12.20 -13.13
CA VAL A 145 -18.73 11.79 -12.84
C VAL A 145 -18.30 12.37 -11.48
N ASN A 146 -18.93 13.49 -11.08
CA ASN A 146 -18.84 14.10 -9.76
C ASN A 146 -19.55 13.32 -8.63
N SER A 147 -20.40 12.33 -8.92
CA SER A 147 -21.16 11.53 -7.94
C SER A 147 -20.89 10.02 -8.01
N SER A 148 -20.13 9.56 -9.01
CA SER A 148 -19.69 8.17 -9.07
C SER A 148 -18.51 7.92 -8.14
N ALA A 149 -18.68 6.94 -7.25
CA ALA A 149 -17.63 6.48 -6.36
C ALA A 149 -16.78 5.41 -7.06
N PHE A 150 -15.47 5.60 -7.05
CA PHE A 150 -14.51 4.66 -7.60
C PHE A 150 -13.73 3.95 -6.50
N THR A 151 -13.33 2.72 -6.81
CA THR A 151 -12.36 1.96 -6.02
C THR A 151 -11.02 2.00 -6.75
N VAL A 152 -9.98 2.47 -6.08
CA VAL A 152 -8.62 2.40 -6.59
C VAL A 152 -7.87 1.33 -5.82
N THR A 153 -7.48 0.26 -6.51
CA THR A 153 -6.65 -0.81 -5.93
C THR A 153 -5.20 -0.57 -6.32
N VAL A 154 -4.32 -0.58 -5.32
CA VAL A 154 -2.88 -0.40 -5.52
C VAL A 154 -2.18 -1.68 -5.08
N THR A 155 -1.46 -2.29 -6.01
CA THR A 155 -0.59 -3.45 -5.76
C THR A 155 0.86 -3.02 -5.94
N ALA A 156 1.61 -2.96 -4.85
CA ALA A 156 3.00 -2.55 -4.85
C ALA A 156 3.91 -3.67 -4.36
N VAL A 157 5.00 -3.93 -5.09
CA VAL A 157 6.05 -4.85 -4.66
C VAL A 157 7.21 -4.01 -4.12
N ALA A 158 7.47 -4.11 -2.83
CA ALA A 158 8.44 -3.26 -2.14
C ALA A 158 9.50 -4.07 -1.39
N ARG A 159 10.69 -3.48 -1.25
CA ARG A 159 11.77 -4.00 -0.42
C ARG A 159 12.13 -2.97 0.65
N PHE A 160 12.38 -3.43 1.87
CA PHE A 160 12.78 -2.57 2.97
C PHE A 160 14.29 -2.68 3.23
N LYS A 161 14.89 -1.57 3.67
CA LYS A 161 16.29 -1.51 4.13
C LYS A 161 16.33 -0.95 5.55
N VAL A 162 16.88 -1.72 6.48
CA VAL A 162 17.07 -1.35 7.89
C VAL A 162 18.56 -1.40 8.19
N GLY A 163 19.18 -0.23 8.34
CA GLY A 163 20.65 -0.12 8.43
C GLY A 163 21.33 -0.67 7.16
N ILE A 164 22.14 -1.72 7.31
CA ILE A 164 22.80 -2.42 6.20
C ILE A 164 21.99 -3.62 5.65
N ALA A 165 21.01 -4.10 6.41
CA ALA A 165 20.22 -5.26 6.04
C ALA A 165 19.10 -4.87 5.06
N LYS A 166 18.89 -5.71 4.04
CA LYS A 166 17.79 -5.61 3.08
C LYS A 166 16.85 -6.78 3.31
N THR A 167 15.55 -6.53 3.29
CA THR A 167 14.54 -7.58 3.42
C THR A 167 14.30 -8.29 2.08
N GLN A 168 13.48 -9.32 2.11
CA GLN A 168 12.85 -9.85 0.89
C GLN A 168 11.87 -8.83 0.29
N LEU A 169 11.38 -9.13 -0.92
CA LEU A 169 10.29 -8.38 -1.54
C LEU A 169 8.98 -8.73 -0.82
N TYR A 170 8.16 -7.72 -0.59
CA TYR A 170 6.83 -7.84 -0.01
C TYR A 170 5.81 -7.28 -0.97
N ASP A 171 4.69 -7.99 -1.08
CA ASP A 171 3.52 -7.51 -1.80
C ASP A 171 2.64 -6.71 -0.84
N ILE A 172 2.31 -5.49 -1.26
CA ILE A 172 1.46 -4.57 -0.53
C ILE A 172 0.23 -4.30 -1.39
N ASN A 173 -0.92 -4.77 -0.91
CA ASN A 173 -2.21 -4.58 -1.57
C ASN A 173 -3.06 -3.68 -0.71
N VAL A 174 -3.48 -2.56 -1.27
CA VAL A 174 -4.33 -1.58 -0.58
C VAL A 174 -5.45 -1.12 -1.49
N MET A 175 -6.57 -0.76 -0.88
CA MET A 175 -7.77 -0.31 -1.54
C MET A 175 -8.13 1.09 -1.03
N CYS A 176 -8.32 2.02 -1.96
CA CYS A 176 -8.72 3.39 -1.69
C CYS A 176 -10.16 3.56 -2.16
N THR A 177 -11.07 3.74 -1.20
CA THR A 177 -12.52 3.80 -1.44
C THR A 177 -13.21 4.69 -0.41
N PRO A 178 -14.15 5.55 -0.83
CA PRO A 178 -14.50 5.92 -2.20
C PRO A 178 -13.57 7.04 -2.76
N VAL A 179 -13.19 6.94 -4.04
CA VAL A 179 -12.49 8.02 -4.77
C VAL A 179 -13.46 8.67 -5.74
N ILE A 180 -13.59 9.99 -5.71
CA ILE A 180 -14.47 10.75 -6.61
C ILE A 180 -13.60 11.57 -7.55
N PHE A 181 -13.76 11.40 -8.86
CA PHE A 181 -12.97 12.13 -9.86
C PHE A 181 -13.70 13.37 -10.34
N LEU A 182 -13.09 14.54 -10.14
CA LEU A 182 -13.69 15.80 -10.55
C LEU A 182 -13.45 16.08 -12.04
N LEU A 183 -14.51 16.45 -12.76
CA LEU A 183 -14.41 16.79 -14.18
C LEU A 183 -13.64 18.11 -14.37
N GLN A 184 -12.52 18.06 -15.11
CA GLN A 184 -11.76 19.25 -15.46
C GLN A 184 -12.16 19.74 -16.85
N ASN A 185 -13.07 20.71 -16.92
CA ASN A 185 -13.47 21.33 -18.19
C ASN A 185 -12.36 22.29 -18.69
N ARG A 186 -12.10 22.32 -20.00
CA ARG A 186 -10.95 23.01 -20.63
C ARG A 186 -11.01 24.55 -20.56
N SER A 187 -12.12 25.12 -20.07
CA SER A 187 -12.37 26.55 -19.97
C SER A 187 -11.96 27.10 -18.60
N GLY A 188 -10.65 27.26 -18.37
CA GLY A 188 -10.02 28.31 -17.54
C GLY A 188 -10.44 28.52 -16.08
N ILE A 189 -11.46 27.85 -15.56
CA ILE A 189 -11.90 27.91 -14.17
C ILE A 189 -11.25 26.71 -13.50
N SER A 190 -10.06 26.94 -12.96
CA SER A 190 -9.53 26.10 -11.91
C SER A 190 -10.45 26.22 -10.71
N VAL A 191 -11.54 25.46 -10.68
CA VAL A 191 -12.13 25.09 -9.40
C VAL A 191 -11.00 24.33 -8.72
N ALA A 192 -10.45 24.91 -7.65
CA ALA A 192 -9.42 24.26 -6.86
C ALA A 192 -9.93 22.85 -6.58
N ALA A 193 -9.29 21.85 -7.20
CA ALA A 193 -9.66 20.45 -7.04
C ALA A 193 -9.22 20.05 -5.63
N SER A 194 -9.99 20.49 -4.64
CA SER A 194 -9.96 20.02 -3.27
C SER A 194 -10.65 18.65 -3.24
N GLY A 195 -10.15 17.71 -4.04
CA GLY A 195 -10.43 16.31 -3.79
C GLY A 195 -9.72 15.98 -2.48
N ALA A 196 -10.50 15.70 -1.44
CA ALA A 196 -9.96 15.27 -0.16
C ALA A 196 -8.97 14.11 -0.37
N ASN A 197 -7.90 14.08 0.42
CA ASN A 197 -6.98 12.95 0.39
C ASN A 197 -7.75 11.69 0.78
N VAL A 198 -7.74 10.66 -0.08
CA VAL A 198 -8.41 9.39 0.19
C VAL A 198 -7.37 8.40 0.68
N ASP A 199 -7.38 8.12 1.98
CA ASP A 199 -6.49 7.12 2.57
C ASP A 199 -6.90 5.71 2.13
N CYS A 200 -5.90 4.88 1.84
CA CYS A 200 -6.09 3.50 1.40
C CYS A 200 -5.95 2.54 2.58
N GLY A 201 -6.89 1.60 2.69
CA GLY A 201 -6.86 0.52 3.68
C GLY A 201 -6.26 -0.77 3.13
N PRO A 202 -5.89 -1.74 4.00
CA PRO A 202 -5.53 -3.07 3.55
C PRO A 202 -6.71 -3.73 2.82
N TYR A 203 -6.40 -4.41 1.71
CA TYR A 203 -7.34 -5.20 0.91
C TYR A 203 -7.46 -6.63 1.45
#